data_AF-A0A164FG09-F1
#
_entry.id   AF-A0A164FG09-F1
#
_cell.length_a   1.000
_cell.length_b   1.000
_cell.length_c   1.000
_cell.angle_alpha   90.00
_cell.angle_beta   90.00
_cell.angle_gamma   90.00
#
_symmetry.space_group_name_H-M   'P 1'
#
loop_
_entity.id
_entity.type
_entity.pdbx_description
1 polymer ?
#
loop_
_entity_poly.entity_id
_entity_poly.type
_entity_poly.pdbx_seq_one_letter_code
_entity_poly.pdbx_strand_id
1 'polypeptide(L)' 'TPINMQKMNRILRDCYEDEIFKKILENDPNKRITSTTVVNQLKTIKDKISGKEKELLQLCARDSRSDL' A
#
# COMPACT_ATOMS: atom_id res chain seq x y z
N THR A 1 13.70 15.86 -1.61
CA THR A 1 12.38 15.18 -1.73
C THR A 1 11.79 15.50 -3.08
N PRO A 2 11.32 14.51 -3.85
CA PRO A 2 10.79 14.74 -5.20
C PRO A 2 9.68 15.81 -5.20
N ILE A 3 9.65 16.70 -6.21
CA ILE A 3 8.67 17.81 -6.30
C ILE A 3 7.22 17.30 -6.16
N ASN A 4 6.93 16.15 -6.76
CA ASN A 4 5.59 15.55 -6.70
C ASN A 4 5.23 15.04 -5.29
N MET A 5 6.21 14.63 -4.48
CA MET A 5 6.00 14.26 -3.07
C MET A 5 5.75 15.47 -2.17
N GLN A 6 6.30 16.64 -2.54
CA GLN A 6 6.10 17.88 -1.78
C GLN A 6 4.66 18.39 -1.90
N LYS A 7 3.98 18.10 -3.03
CA LYS A 7 2.57 18.47 -3.28
C LYS A 7 1.58 17.41 -2.81
N MET A 8 2.05 16.26 -2.34
CA MET A 8 1.19 15.13 -1.95
C MET A 8 0.65 15.32 -0.53
N ASN A 9 -0.63 15.04 -0.32
CA ASN A 9 -1.26 15.16 0.99
C ASN A 9 -0.56 14.25 2.02
N ARG A 10 -0.41 14.74 3.26
CA ARG A 10 0.23 14.02 4.36
C ARG A 10 -0.37 12.62 4.60
N ILE A 11 -1.68 12.47 4.50
CA ILE A 11 -2.38 11.18 4.66
C ILE A 11 -1.96 10.20 3.57
N LEU A 12 -1.91 10.64 2.31
CA LEU A 12 -1.43 9.80 1.20
C LEU A 12 0.04 9.41 1.41
N ARG A 13 0.84 10.33 1.94
CA ARG A 13 2.26 10.11 2.23
C ARG A 13 2.49 9.08 3.34
N ASP A 14 1.60 9.02 4.32
CA ASP A 14 1.63 8.05 5.42
C ASP A 14 1.03 6.68 5.00
N CYS A 15 0.03 6.67 4.11
CA CYS A 15 -0.61 5.45 3.60
C CYS A 15 0.27 4.65 2.65
N TYR A 16 1.07 5.34 1.83
CA TYR A 16 2.01 4.67 0.95
C TYR A 16 3.33 4.52 1.67
N GLU A 17 3.45 3.37 2.33
CA GLU A 17 4.67 2.81 2.92
C GLU A 17 5.89 3.31 2.14
N ASP A 18 6.85 3.85 2.89
CA ASP A 18 7.77 4.94 2.58
C ASP A 18 8.76 4.68 1.41
N GLU A 19 8.52 3.64 0.61
CA GLU A 19 9.44 3.03 -0.34
C GLU A 19 8.96 3.09 -1.79
N ILE A 20 7.67 2.85 -2.09
CA ILE A 20 7.24 2.70 -3.49
C ILE A 20 7.25 4.05 -4.23
N PHE A 21 6.72 5.11 -3.61
CA PHE A 21 6.73 6.44 -4.22
C PHE A 21 8.12 7.04 -4.27
N LYS A 22 8.99 6.79 -3.27
CA LYS A 22 10.38 7.24 -3.33
C LYS A 22 11.10 6.61 -4.52
N LYS A 23 10.87 5.32 -4.79
CA LYS A 23 11.47 4.59 -5.92
C LYS A 23 10.89 4.99 -7.27
N ILE A 24 9.58 5.28 -7.35
CA ILE A 24 8.91 5.77 -8.58
C ILE A 24 9.35 7.19 -8.91
N LEU A 25 9.49 8.04 -7.90
CA LEU A 25 9.83 9.44 -8.05
C LEU A 25 11.34 9.70 -7.89
N GLU A 26 12.16 8.66 -8.02
CA GLU A 26 13.62 8.78 -8.04
C GLU A 26 14.05 9.73 -9.16
N ASN A 27 14.94 10.65 -8.79
CA ASN A 27 15.39 11.73 -9.66
C ASN A 27 16.36 11.19 -10.71
N ASP A 28 17.22 10.25 -10.32
CA ASP A 28 18.08 9.52 -11.25
C ASP A 28 17.24 8.50 -12.04
N PRO A 29 17.04 8.67 -13.37
CA PRO A 29 16.22 7.77 -14.17
C PRO A 29 16.71 6.32 -14.15
N ASN A 30 18.03 6.11 -13.99
CA ASN A 30 18.63 4.78 -13.99
C ASN A 30 18.40 4.03 -12.66
N LYS A 31 18.05 4.75 -11.60
CA LYS A 31 17.72 4.19 -10.28
C LYS A 31 16.22 4.09 -10.04
N ARG A 32 15.41 4.64 -10.96
CA ARG A 32 13.96 4.57 -10.88
C ARG A 32 13.48 3.14 -11.08
N ILE A 33 12.56 2.71 -10.21
CA ILE A 33 11.90 1.42 -10.33
C ILE A 33 11.10 1.32 -11.63
N THR A 34 11.08 0.14 -12.24
CA THR A 34 10.33 -0.10 -13.48
C THR A 34 8.83 -0.19 -13.23
N SER A 35 8.02 0.12 -14.24
CA SER A 35 6.56 -0.08 -14.20
C SER A 35 6.17 -1.53 -13.89
N THR A 36 6.93 -2.51 -14.39
CA THR A 36 6.75 -3.94 -14.08
C THR A 36 6.89 -4.21 -12.58
N THR A 37 7.96 -3.68 -11.96
CA THR A 37 8.19 -3.88 -10.52
C THR A 37 7.13 -3.16 -9.70
N VAL A 38 6.67 -1.97 -10.11
CA VAL A 38 5.55 -1.26 -9.47
C VAL A 38 4.29 -2.11 -9.48
N VAL A 39 3.90 -2.65 -10.63
CA VAL A 39 2.71 -3.51 -10.76
C VAL A 39 2.82 -4.74 -9.85
N ASN A 40 4.00 -5.37 -9.78
CA ASN A 40 4.21 -6.52 -8.91
C ASN A 40 4.06 -6.16 -7.43
N GLN A 41 4.62 -5.03 -6.98
CA GLN A 41 4.43 -4.56 -5.61
C GLN A 41 2.97 -4.24 -5.30
N LEU A 42 2.25 -3.60 -6.22
CA LEU A 42 0.82 -3.30 -6.04
C LEU A 42 -0.03 -4.58 -5.96
N LYS A 43 0.29 -5.63 -6.73
CA LYS A 43 -0.35 -6.95 -6.59
C LYS A 43 -0.14 -7.52 -5.20
N THR A 44 1.09 -7.50 -4.68
CA THR A 44 1.39 -7.98 -3.32
C THR A 44 0.64 -7.20 -2.25
N ILE A 45 0.53 -5.87 -2.39
CA ILE A 45 -0.26 -5.04 -1.46
C ILE A 45 -1.74 -5.43 -1.52
N LYS A 46 -2.29 -5.60 -2.73
CA LYS A 46 -3.68 -6.04 -2.92
C LYS A 46 -3.93 -7.39 -2.23
N ASP A 47 -3.05 -8.37 -2.42
CA ASP A 47 -3.20 -9.70 -1.82
C ASP A 47 -3.18 -9.65 -0.29
N LYS A 48 -2.28 -8.84 0.30
CA LYS A 48 -2.23 -8.61 1.75
C LYS A 48 -3.52 -7.97 2.27
N ILE A 49 -4.05 -6.97 1.58
CA ILE A 49 -5.31 -6.29 1.96
C ILE A 49 -6.47 -7.28 1.90
N SER A 50 -6.59 -8.06 0.82
CA SER A 50 -7.64 -9.08 0.69
C SER A 50 -7.54 -10.19 1.74
N GLY A 51 -6.32 -10.54 2.20
CA GLY A 51 -6.13 -11.45 3.32
C GLY A 51 -6.68 -10.88 4.63
N LYS A 52 -6.30 -9.64 4.96
CA LYS A 52 -6.78 -8.95 6.17
C LYS A 52 -8.29 -8.74 6.18
N GLU A 53 -8.89 -8.44 5.03
CA GLU A 53 -10.34 -8.32 4.90
C GLU A 53 -11.06 -9.63 5.24
N LYS A 54 -10.55 -10.76 4.76
CA LYS A 54 -11.09 -12.09 5.12
C LYS A 54 -10.95 -12.40 6.60
N GLU A 55 -9.79 -12.09 7.21
CA GLU A 55 -9.57 -12.25 8.65
C GLU A 55 -10.56 -11.40 9.46
N LEU A 56 -10.76 -10.14 9.07
CA LEU A 56 -11.71 -9.24 9.71
C LEU A 56 -13.15 -9.80 9.64
N LEU A 57 -13.59 -10.26 8.47
CA LEU A 57 -14.91 -10.87 8.29
C LEU A 57 -15.09 -12.10 9.21
N GLN A 58 -14.06 -12.92 9.37
CA GLN A 58 -14.11 -14.08 10.26
C GLN A 58 -14.21 -13.68 11.74
N LEU A 59 -13.49 -12.63 12.16
CA LEU A 59 -13.58 -12.10 13.52
C LEU A 59 -14.98 -11.56 13.80
N CYS A 60 -15.53 -10.72 12.91
CA CYS A 60 -16.88 -10.20 13.06
C CYS A 60 -17.94 -11.31 13.15
N ALA A 61 -17.80 -12.39 12.37
CA ALA A 61 -18.71 -13.53 12.42
C ALA A 61 -18.62 -14.34 13.73
N ARG A 62 -17.45 -14.36 14.38
CA ARG A 62 -17.26 -15.00 15.70
C ARG A 62 -17.85 -14.16 16.82
N ASP A 63 -17.60 -12.85 16.80
CA ASP A 63 -18.13 -11.92 17.79
C ASP A 63 -19.67 -11.93 17.77
N SER A 64 -20.26 -11.94 16.57
CA SER A 64 -21.72 -12.04 16.38
C SER A 64 -22.36 -13.32 16.95
N ARG A 65 -21.57 -14.37 17.24
CA ARG A 65 -22.04 -15.63 17.84
C ARG A 65 -21.87 -15.68 19.35
N SER A 66 -21.06 -14.79 19.93
CA SER A 66 -20.81 -14.75 21.37
C SER A 66 -21.86 -13.94 22.13
N ASP A 67 -22.74 -13.23 21.42
CA ASP A 67 -23.85 -12.43 21.96
C ASP A 67 -25.20 -13.19 22.03
N LEU A 68 -25.18 -14.53 21.84
CA LEU A 68 -26.33 -15.47 21.91
C LEU A 68 -26.13 -16.47 23.04
#